data_AF-A0A7C7LYP9-F1
#
_entry.id   AF-A0A7C7LYP9-F1
#
_cell.length_a   1.000
_cell.length_b   1.000
_cell.length_c   1.000
_cell.angle_alpha   90.00
_cell.angle_beta   90.00
_cell.angle_gamma   90.00
#
_symmetry.space_group_name_H-M   'P 1'
#
loop_
_entity.id
_entity.type
_entity.pdbx_description
1 polymer ?
#
loop_
_entity_poly.entity_id
_entity_poly.type
_entity_poly.pdbx_seq_one_letter_code
_entity_poly.pdbx_strand_id
1 'polypeptide(L)'
;MIQETMPPENPRSLTTEQVTAVAAYLLRENGIPPGDTYLTFASLGQAIAGEETDRPVSTNPIRPPVPGRIGTGPSGTGVNAAPEVAEISETPTGVTRTYRTASQFTSVSDEELADPPRADWLHWRGTPGAQGYSPLGQINRGNVHRLQLAWVWGMEPGISQPSFLVRNGVIFLPNQANVIQAVDGKDGTLLWEYRRQFAE
;
A
#
# COMPACT_ATOMS: atom_id res chain seq x y z
N MET A 1 -22.13 -4.20 7.00
CA MET A 1 -21.11 -3.22 6.61
C MET A 1 -21.65 -2.12 5.68
N ILE A 2 -21.88 -2.32 4.36
CA ILE A 2 -22.33 -1.22 3.45
C ILE A 2 -23.58 -0.49 3.97
N GLN A 3 -24.62 -1.22 4.36
CA GLN A 3 -25.86 -0.62 4.89
C GLN A 3 -25.64 0.16 6.20
N GLU A 4 -24.60 -0.18 6.97
CA GLU A 4 -24.36 0.39 8.29
C GLU A 4 -23.43 1.60 8.23
N THR A 5 -22.53 1.64 7.25
CA THR A 5 -21.43 2.61 7.17
C THR A 5 -21.54 3.58 5.99
N MET A 6 -22.49 3.38 5.07
CA MET A 6 -22.67 4.24 3.90
C MET A 6 -24.03 4.95 3.88
N PRO A 7 -24.09 6.15 3.26
CA PRO A 7 -22.95 6.99 2.88
C PRO A 7 -22.19 7.54 4.12
N PRO A 8 -20.89 7.83 4.02
CA PRO A 8 -20.05 8.23 5.16
C PRO A 8 -20.56 9.48 5.89
N GLU A 9 -21.14 10.41 5.15
CA GLU A 9 -21.76 11.64 5.65
C GLU A 9 -23.14 11.44 6.29
N ASN A 10 -23.81 10.31 6.00
CA ASN A 10 -25.12 9.99 6.56
C ASN A 10 -25.35 8.46 6.63
N PRO A 11 -24.72 7.76 7.59
CA PRO A 11 -24.78 6.31 7.68
C PRO A 11 -26.21 5.79 7.85
N ARG A 12 -26.52 4.61 7.28
CA ARG A 12 -27.85 3.96 7.31
C ARG A 12 -28.96 4.67 6.53
N SER A 13 -28.64 5.66 5.72
CA SER A 13 -29.65 6.37 4.90
C SER A 13 -30.00 5.67 3.59
N LEU A 14 -29.27 4.61 3.20
CA LEU A 14 -29.54 3.87 1.98
C LEU A 14 -30.68 2.87 2.14
N THR A 15 -31.55 2.83 1.14
CA THR A 15 -32.57 1.78 0.98
C THR A 15 -31.92 0.44 0.63
N THR A 16 -32.64 -0.65 0.90
CA THR A 16 -32.23 -2.02 0.51
C THR A 16 -31.88 -2.11 -0.98
N GLU A 17 -32.68 -1.50 -1.85
CA GLU A 17 -32.43 -1.47 -3.31
C GLU A 17 -31.14 -0.74 -3.66
N GLN A 18 -30.87 0.40 -3.02
CA GLN A 18 -29.62 1.15 -3.22
C GLN A 18 -28.41 0.36 -2.73
N VAL A 19 -28.51 -0.32 -1.59
CA VAL A 19 -27.41 -1.18 -1.10
C VAL A 19 -27.18 -2.36 -2.07
N THR A 20 -28.25 -2.98 -2.57
CA THR A 20 -28.13 -4.05 -3.58
C THR A 20 -27.53 -3.55 -4.89
N ALA A 21 -27.90 -2.37 -5.35
CA ALA A 21 -27.32 -1.75 -6.55
C ALA A 21 -25.83 -1.44 -6.37
N VAL A 22 -25.42 -0.96 -5.19
CA VAL A 22 -24.00 -0.75 -4.85
C VAL A 22 -23.25 -2.08 -4.78
N ALA A 23 -23.83 -3.11 -4.17
CA ALA A 23 -23.23 -4.45 -4.14
C ALA A 23 -23.06 -5.04 -5.56
N ALA A 24 -24.10 -4.94 -6.39
CA ALA A 24 -24.05 -5.38 -7.79
C ALA A 24 -23.02 -4.58 -8.61
N TYR A 25 -22.92 -3.27 -8.39
CA TYR A 25 -21.88 -2.43 -8.98
C TYR A 25 -20.49 -2.92 -8.57
N LEU A 26 -20.24 -3.14 -7.28
CA LEU A 26 -18.95 -3.62 -6.78
C LEU A 26 -18.60 -5.00 -7.35
N LEU A 27 -19.56 -5.93 -7.42
CA LEU A 27 -19.35 -7.26 -8.01
C LEU A 27 -18.97 -7.15 -9.49
N ARG A 28 -19.69 -6.33 -10.26
CA ARG A 28 -19.39 -6.07 -11.67
C ARG A 28 -18.01 -5.42 -11.85
N GLU A 29 -17.68 -4.42 -11.04
CA GLU A 29 -16.36 -3.80 -11.09
C GLU A 29 -15.26 -4.80 -10.68
N ASN A 30 -15.55 -5.78 -9.84
CA ASN A 30 -14.64 -6.88 -9.50
C ASN A 30 -14.65 -8.03 -10.53
N GLY A 31 -15.34 -7.89 -11.67
CA GLY A 31 -15.34 -8.88 -12.75
C GLY A 31 -16.16 -10.13 -12.45
N ILE A 32 -17.02 -10.09 -11.43
CA ILE A 32 -18.00 -11.14 -11.19
C ILE A 32 -19.12 -10.98 -12.22
N PRO A 33 -19.35 -11.98 -13.10
CA PRO A 33 -20.42 -11.89 -14.08
C PRO A 33 -21.78 -11.88 -13.39
N PRO A 34 -22.79 -11.23 -13.99
CA PRO A 34 -24.15 -11.29 -13.47
C PRO A 34 -24.64 -12.75 -13.48
N GLY A 35 -25.29 -13.17 -12.39
CA GLY A 35 -25.98 -14.45 -12.30
C GLY A 35 -27.49 -14.29 -12.39
N ASP A 36 -28.19 -15.40 -12.54
CA ASP A 36 -29.66 -15.43 -12.64
C ASP A 36 -30.37 -15.41 -11.27
N THR A 37 -29.59 -15.44 -10.18
CA THR A 37 -30.09 -15.36 -8.81
C THR A 37 -30.10 -13.91 -8.34
N TYR A 38 -31.27 -13.41 -7.93
CA TYR A 38 -31.38 -12.09 -7.32
C TYR A 38 -30.58 -12.01 -6.02
N LEU A 39 -29.72 -11.00 -5.91
CA LEU A 39 -29.03 -10.66 -4.68
C LEU A 39 -30.06 -10.21 -3.62
N THR A 40 -30.19 -10.98 -2.56
CA THR A 40 -30.96 -10.63 -1.36
C THR A 40 -30.05 -10.58 -0.13
N PHE A 41 -30.46 -9.89 0.93
CA PHE A 41 -29.72 -9.91 2.20
C PHE A 41 -29.75 -11.28 2.90
N ALA A 42 -30.66 -12.17 2.50
CA ALA A 42 -30.71 -13.55 2.97
C ALA A 42 -29.80 -14.50 2.17
N SER A 43 -29.22 -14.01 1.06
CA SER A 43 -28.22 -14.78 0.31
C SER A 43 -27.03 -15.00 1.22
N LEU A 44 -26.60 -16.26 1.37
CA LEU A 44 -25.36 -16.60 2.05
C LEU A 44 -24.19 -15.99 1.26
N GLY A 45 -23.81 -14.77 1.62
CA GLY A 45 -22.57 -14.17 1.18
C GLY A 45 -21.44 -14.80 1.98
N GLN A 46 -20.51 -15.46 1.30
CA GLN A 46 -19.22 -15.76 1.91
C GLN A 46 -18.57 -14.40 2.18
N ALA A 47 -18.53 -13.98 3.44
CA ALA A 47 -17.75 -12.83 3.84
C ALA A 47 -16.30 -13.15 3.46
N ILE A 48 -15.72 -12.39 2.53
CA ILE A 48 -14.28 -12.41 2.33
C ILE A 48 -13.67 -11.63 3.50
N ALA A 49 -13.75 -12.21 4.69
CA ALA A 49 -12.81 -11.94 5.75
C ALA A 49 -11.50 -12.60 5.31
N GLY A 50 -10.40 -11.84 5.34
CA GLY A 50 -9.08 -12.40 5.10
C GLY A 50 -8.71 -13.32 6.25
N GLU A 51 -9.09 -14.59 6.15
CA GLU A 51 -8.31 -15.70 6.70
C GLU A 51 -7.78 -16.49 5.51
N GLU A 52 -6.47 -16.64 5.49
CA GLU A 52 -5.66 -17.15 4.37
C GLU A 52 -5.62 -18.68 4.34
N THR A 53 -6.72 -19.34 4.70
CA THR A 53 -6.81 -20.80 4.65
C THR A 53 -7.62 -21.23 3.43
N ASP A 54 -6.85 -21.53 2.38
CA ASP A 54 -7.23 -22.32 1.22
C ASP A 54 -8.25 -21.66 0.27
N ARG A 55 -7.77 -20.73 -0.57
CA ARG A 55 -8.56 -20.20 -1.69
C ARG A 55 -8.46 -21.13 -2.91
N PRO A 56 -9.59 -21.54 -3.52
CA PRO A 56 -9.55 -22.03 -4.89
C PRO A 56 -9.00 -20.91 -5.78
N VAL A 57 -8.02 -21.25 -6.63
CA VAL A 57 -7.41 -20.34 -7.59
C VAL A 57 -8.53 -19.74 -8.45
N SER A 58 -8.83 -18.46 -8.24
CA SER A 58 -9.74 -17.72 -9.12
C SER A 58 -9.08 -17.65 -10.49
N THR A 59 -9.71 -18.25 -11.50
CA THR A 59 -9.25 -18.22 -12.90
C THR A 59 -9.54 -16.90 -13.61
N ASN A 60 -10.11 -15.92 -12.90
CA ASN A 60 -10.35 -14.60 -13.46
C ASN A 60 -9.01 -13.89 -13.72
N PRO A 61 -8.80 -13.34 -14.94
CA PRO A 61 -7.55 -12.66 -15.26
C PRO A 61 -7.32 -11.48 -14.31
N ILE A 62 -6.13 -11.43 -13.71
CA ILE A 62 -5.70 -10.32 -12.84
C ILE A 62 -5.78 -9.03 -13.66
N ARG A 63 -6.62 -8.10 -13.23
CA ARG A 63 -6.73 -6.78 -13.85
C ARG A 63 -5.74 -5.83 -13.19
N PRO A 64 -4.83 -5.22 -13.96
CA PRO A 64 -3.92 -4.21 -13.41
C PRO A 64 -4.71 -2.98 -12.95
N PRO A 65 -4.25 -2.31 -11.88
CA PRO A 65 -4.83 -1.05 -11.43
C PRO A 65 -4.70 0.03 -12.51
N VAL A 66 -5.76 0.81 -12.72
CA VAL A 66 -5.74 2.01 -13.57
C VAL A 66 -6.23 3.20 -12.74
N PRO A 67 -5.91 4.46 -13.12
CA PRO A 67 -6.42 5.62 -12.39
C PRO A 67 -7.95 5.55 -12.20
N GLY A 68 -8.40 5.59 -10.94
CA GLY A 68 -9.82 5.52 -10.58
C GLY A 68 -10.43 4.10 -10.52
N ARG A 69 -9.67 3.04 -10.78
CA ARG A 69 -10.15 1.64 -10.67
C ARG A 69 -9.10 0.75 -10.02
N ILE A 70 -9.42 0.25 -8.83
CA ILE A 70 -8.60 -0.74 -8.13
C ILE A 70 -8.45 -2.02 -8.96
N GLY A 71 -7.25 -2.58 -8.98
CA GLY A 71 -6.97 -3.88 -9.60
C GLY A 71 -7.64 -5.02 -8.82
N THR A 72 -7.85 -6.17 -9.46
CA THR A 72 -8.49 -7.36 -8.84
C THR A 72 -7.49 -8.35 -8.25
N GLY A 73 -6.21 -8.06 -8.35
CA GLY A 73 -5.12 -8.87 -7.83
C GLY A 73 -3.85 -8.04 -7.67
N PRO A 74 -2.80 -8.61 -7.06
CA PRO A 74 -1.50 -7.97 -6.98
C PRO A 74 -1.05 -7.50 -8.37
N SER A 75 -0.40 -6.33 -8.46
CA SER A 75 0.35 -6.00 -9.68
C SER A 75 1.38 -7.12 -9.89
N GLY A 76 1.74 -7.43 -11.14
CA GLY A 76 2.58 -8.62 -11.43
C GLY A 76 3.92 -8.71 -10.68
N THR A 77 4.31 -7.64 -9.98
CA THR A 77 5.47 -7.53 -9.08
C THR A 77 5.13 -7.12 -7.64
N GLY A 78 3.90 -6.68 -7.34
CA GLY A 78 3.53 -6.12 -6.04
C GLY A 78 3.15 -7.20 -5.04
N VAL A 79 3.92 -7.31 -3.95
CA VAL A 79 3.63 -8.25 -2.86
C VAL A 79 2.82 -7.50 -1.79
N ASN A 80 1.56 -7.89 -1.57
CA ASN A 80 0.69 -7.31 -0.54
C ASN A 80 0.85 -8.00 0.84
N ALA A 81 1.92 -8.76 1.03
CA ALA A 81 2.25 -9.44 2.28
C ALA A 81 3.76 -9.40 2.48
N ALA A 82 4.18 -9.38 3.74
CA ALA A 82 5.59 -9.56 4.05
C ALA A 82 6.03 -10.98 3.60
N PRO A 83 7.16 -11.13 2.91
CA PRO A 83 7.69 -12.44 2.53
C PRO A 83 8.17 -13.23 3.76
N GLU A 84 8.64 -14.47 3.58
CA GLU A 84 9.22 -15.26 4.68
C GLU A 84 10.50 -14.58 5.22
N VAL A 85 10.64 -14.56 6.55
CA VAL A 85 11.73 -13.85 7.25
C VAL A 85 13.04 -14.62 7.11
N ALA A 86 14.11 -13.95 6.67
CA ALA A 86 15.44 -14.55 6.56
C ALA A 86 16.26 -14.38 7.86
N GLU A 87 16.11 -13.26 8.57
CA GLU A 87 16.83 -12.95 9.80
C GLU A 87 15.97 -12.15 10.78
N ILE A 88 16.07 -12.48 12.07
CA ILE A 88 15.44 -11.74 13.16
C ILE A 88 16.53 -11.25 14.12
N SER A 89 16.51 -9.96 14.41
CA SER A 89 17.36 -9.33 15.43
C SER A 89 16.48 -8.71 16.49
N GLU A 90 16.71 -9.07 17.75
CA GLU A 90 15.96 -8.55 18.88
C GLU A 90 16.86 -7.72 19.80
N THR A 91 16.31 -6.61 20.26
CA THR A 91 16.91 -5.72 21.25
C THR A 91 15.90 -5.50 22.37
N PRO A 92 16.32 -5.04 23.56
CA PRO A 92 15.38 -4.69 24.62
C PRO A 92 14.33 -3.64 24.20
N THR A 93 14.58 -2.90 23.11
CA THR A 93 13.69 -1.85 22.63
C THR A 93 12.92 -2.24 21.38
N GLY A 94 13.13 -3.40 20.76
CA GLY A 94 12.40 -3.74 19.56
C GLY A 94 12.97 -4.91 18.77
N VAL A 95 12.21 -5.28 17.75
CA VAL A 95 12.50 -6.42 16.86
C VAL A 95 12.67 -5.91 15.44
N THR A 96 13.76 -6.28 14.80
CA THR A 96 13.99 -6.09 13.37
C THR A 96 13.86 -7.43 12.66
N ARG A 97 13.01 -7.49 11.64
CA ARG A 97 12.88 -8.62 10.72
C ARG A 97 13.44 -8.21 9.38
N THR A 98 14.44 -8.95 8.90
CA THR A 98 15.03 -8.76 7.57
C THR A 98 14.54 -9.86 6.66
N TYR A 99 13.96 -9.45 5.53
CA TYR A 99 13.41 -10.34 4.51
C TYR A 99 14.35 -10.45 3.31
N ARG A 100 14.95 -9.31 2.93
CA ARG A 100 15.96 -9.21 1.88
C ARG A 100 17.01 -8.21 2.30
N THR A 101 18.27 -8.53 2.04
CA THR A 101 19.37 -7.59 2.27
C THR A 101 19.19 -6.36 1.39
N ALA A 102 19.23 -5.17 1.98
CA ALA A 102 19.23 -3.90 1.25
C ALA A 102 20.61 -3.63 0.62
N SER A 103 21.01 -4.46 -0.35
CA SER A 103 22.37 -4.43 -0.93
C SER A 103 22.71 -3.12 -1.67
N GLN A 104 21.71 -2.31 -2.00
CA GLN A 104 21.87 -1.00 -2.66
C GLN A 104 22.04 0.16 -1.67
N PHE A 105 21.87 -0.09 -0.37
CA PHE A 105 21.97 0.97 0.63
C PHE A 105 23.43 1.41 0.80
N THR A 106 23.66 2.71 0.66
CA THR A 106 24.89 3.37 1.07
C THR A 106 24.55 4.41 2.12
N SER A 107 25.38 4.48 3.16
CA SER A 107 25.31 5.54 4.16
C SER A 107 25.37 6.92 3.49
N VAL A 108 24.72 7.89 4.13
CA VAL A 108 24.65 9.28 3.66
C VAL A 108 25.72 10.10 4.39
N SER A 109 26.52 10.87 3.66
CA SER A 109 27.49 11.81 4.27
C SER A 109 26.86 13.18 4.57
N ASP A 110 27.53 13.98 5.40
CA ASP A 110 27.09 15.35 5.70
C ASP A 110 27.08 16.23 4.44
N GLU A 111 28.02 16.02 3.51
CA GLU A 111 28.05 16.70 2.22
C GLU A 111 26.83 16.34 1.37
N GLU A 112 26.43 15.06 1.34
CA GLU A 112 25.21 14.64 0.65
C GLU A 112 23.94 15.16 1.33
N LEU A 113 23.94 15.34 2.65
CA LEU A 113 22.83 16.01 3.32
C LEU A 113 22.76 17.49 2.94
N ALA A 114 23.90 18.16 2.80
CA ALA A 114 23.96 19.57 2.41
C ALA A 114 23.55 19.80 0.95
N ASP A 115 23.94 18.91 0.03
CA ASP A 115 23.57 18.92 -1.39
C ASP A 115 23.10 17.53 -1.87
N PRO A 116 21.83 17.17 -1.62
CA PRO A 116 21.33 15.84 -1.95
C PRO A 116 21.38 15.51 -3.45
N PRO A 117 21.78 14.27 -3.82
CA PRO A 117 21.65 13.80 -5.19
C PRO A 117 20.22 13.98 -5.71
N ARG A 118 20.09 14.39 -6.98
CA ARG A 118 18.79 14.72 -7.60
C ARG A 118 17.73 13.61 -7.56
N ALA A 119 18.18 12.35 -7.48
CA ALA A 119 17.32 11.17 -7.48
C ALA A 119 16.90 10.74 -6.06
N ASP A 120 17.54 11.29 -5.02
CA ASP A 120 17.29 10.94 -3.62
C ASP A 120 16.37 11.97 -2.93
N TRP A 121 15.77 11.56 -1.82
CA TRP A 121 14.92 12.38 -0.96
C TRP A 121 15.36 12.20 0.49
N LEU A 122 16.40 12.94 0.90
CA LEU A 122 17.13 12.68 2.16
C LEU A 122 16.62 13.49 3.35
N HIS A 123 15.76 14.49 3.10
CA HIS A 123 15.13 15.33 4.14
C HIS A 123 13.62 15.15 4.09
N TRP A 124 12.91 15.51 5.16
CA TRP A 124 11.43 15.53 5.20
C TRP A 124 10.87 16.13 3.90
N ARG A 125 11.38 17.28 3.47
CA ARG A 125 10.92 17.99 2.26
C ARG A 125 11.96 18.02 1.14
N GLY A 126 12.74 16.94 1.01
CA GLY A 126 13.68 16.68 -0.08
C GLY A 126 15.05 17.31 0.13
N THR A 127 15.10 18.61 0.42
CA THR A 127 16.34 19.39 0.60
C THR A 127 16.38 20.09 1.97
N PRO A 128 17.57 20.54 2.46
CA PRO A 128 17.70 21.27 3.72
C PRO A 128 16.81 22.52 3.82
N GLY A 129 16.57 23.20 2.70
CA GLY A 129 15.68 24.37 2.62
C GLY A 129 14.18 24.04 2.69
N ALA A 130 13.84 22.75 2.82
CA ALA A 130 12.49 22.26 3.02
C ALA A 130 11.45 22.70 1.96
N GLN A 131 11.87 22.83 0.70
CA GLN A 131 11.01 23.36 -0.36
C GLN A 131 9.94 22.35 -0.81
N GLY A 132 10.22 21.04 -0.73
CA GLY A 132 9.33 19.99 -1.23
C GLY A 132 9.31 19.91 -2.76
N TYR A 133 10.42 20.28 -3.41
CA TYR A 133 10.57 20.27 -4.86
C TYR A 133 11.47 19.13 -5.31
N SER A 134 11.00 18.31 -6.25
CA SER A 134 11.84 17.35 -6.98
C SER A 134 12.34 17.99 -8.28
N PRO A 135 13.65 17.94 -8.58
CA PRO A 135 14.18 18.48 -9.83
C PRO A 135 14.04 17.51 -11.01
N LEU A 136 13.43 16.34 -10.82
CA LEU A 136 13.22 15.35 -11.89
C LEU A 136 12.15 15.82 -12.88
N GLY A 137 12.42 15.69 -14.18
CA GLY A 137 11.56 16.18 -15.26
C GLY A 137 10.92 15.10 -16.14
N GLN A 138 11.11 13.81 -15.78
CA GLN A 138 10.59 12.69 -16.59
C GLN A 138 9.06 12.75 -16.71
N ILE A 139 8.37 13.03 -15.59
CA ILE A 139 6.93 13.26 -15.55
C ILE A 139 6.70 14.77 -15.72
N ASN A 140 5.86 15.13 -16.68
CA ASN A 140 5.56 16.52 -17.03
C ASN A 140 4.13 16.67 -17.56
N ARG A 141 3.71 17.90 -17.84
CA ARG A 141 2.35 18.22 -18.32
C ARG A 141 1.96 17.46 -19.59
N GLY A 142 2.94 17.12 -20.43
CA GLY A 142 2.71 16.39 -21.69
C GLY A 142 2.49 14.89 -21.53
N ASN A 143 2.82 14.28 -20.38
CA ASN A 143 2.71 12.82 -20.19
C ASN A 143 2.05 12.39 -18.87
N VAL A 144 1.75 13.30 -17.95
CA VAL A 144 1.14 12.97 -16.63
C VAL A 144 -0.16 12.16 -16.75
N HIS A 145 -0.91 12.35 -17.82
CA HIS A 145 -2.14 11.61 -18.11
C HIS A 145 -1.92 10.10 -18.39
N ARG A 146 -0.67 9.66 -18.54
CA ARG A 146 -0.29 8.26 -18.79
C ARG A 146 0.16 7.53 -17.53
N LEU A 147 0.14 8.19 -16.37
CA LEU A 147 0.54 7.55 -15.12
C LEU A 147 -0.36 6.36 -14.81
N GLN A 148 0.27 5.27 -14.38
CA GLN A 148 -0.36 4.05 -13.93
C GLN A 148 0.18 3.72 -12.56
N LEU A 149 -0.61 2.99 -11.76
CA LEU A 149 -0.13 2.50 -10.48
C LEU A 149 0.95 1.44 -10.72
N ALA A 150 2.16 1.70 -10.23
CA ALA A 150 3.27 0.74 -10.32
C ALA A 150 3.11 -0.38 -9.28
N TRP A 151 2.87 -0.01 -8.03
CA TRP A 151 2.64 -0.92 -6.91
C TRP A 151 1.93 -0.17 -5.77
N VAL A 152 1.40 -0.93 -4.81
CA VAL A 152 0.79 -0.43 -3.57
C VAL A 152 1.34 -1.23 -2.40
N TRP A 153 1.42 -0.61 -1.23
CA TRP A 153 1.89 -1.22 0.00
C TRP A 153 0.93 -0.91 1.15
N GLY A 154 0.57 -1.93 1.93
CA GLY A 154 -0.29 -1.77 3.10
C GLY A 154 0.47 -1.18 4.29
N MET A 155 -0.08 -0.13 4.89
CA MET A 155 0.48 0.52 6.08
C MET A 155 -0.23 0.06 7.36
N GLU A 156 0.42 0.26 8.50
CA GLU A 156 -0.18 0.00 9.82
C GLU A 156 -1.45 0.84 10.05
N PRO A 157 -2.47 0.30 10.75
CA PRO A 157 -3.70 1.02 11.03
C PRO A 157 -3.47 2.25 11.92
N GLY A 158 -4.22 3.31 11.67
CA GLY A 158 -4.21 4.56 12.46
C GLY A 158 -4.08 5.81 11.61
N ILE A 159 -3.81 6.95 12.25
CA ILE A 159 -3.72 8.26 11.56
C ILE A 159 -2.37 8.36 10.86
N SER A 160 -2.37 8.21 9.54
CA SER A 160 -1.12 8.22 8.76
C SER A 160 -0.74 9.64 8.32
N GLN A 161 0.42 10.12 8.78
CA GLN A 161 1.07 11.37 8.33
C GLN A 161 2.56 11.16 8.00
N PRO A 162 2.91 10.14 7.19
CA PRO A 162 4.28 9.71 7.01
C PRO A 162 5.07 10.75 6.20
N SER A 163 6.32 10.96 6.59
CA SER A 163 7.32 11.62 5.76
C SER A 163 8.38 10.58 5.43
N PHE A 164 8.36 10.09 4.19
CA PHE A 164 9.29 9.07 3.73
C PHE A 164 10.65 9.68 3.38
N LEU A 165 11.68 8.86 3.49
CA LEU A 165 13.01 9.16 2.95
C LEU A 165 13.33 8.18 1.83
N VAL A 166 14.10 8.60 0.83
CA VAL A 166 14.51 7.76 -0.29
C VAL A 166 16.01 7.89 -0.52
N ARG A 167 16.71 6.76 -0.55
CA ARG A 167 18.15 6.70 -0.89
C ARG A 167 18.41 5.50 -1.78
N ASN A 168 19.01 5.73 -2.95
CA ASN A 168 19.36 4.69 -3.92
C ASN A 168 18.18 3.76 -4.25
N GLY A 169 16.97 4.31 -4.37
CA GLY A 169 15.75 3.54 -4.66
C GLY A 169 15.14 2.81 -3.46
N VAL A 170 15.76 2.82 -2.27
CA VAL A 170 15.15 2.30 -1.04
C VAL A 170 14.29 3.37 -0.40
N ILE A 171 13.02 3.07 -0.16
CA ILE A 171 12.06 3.93 0.55
C ILE A 171 12.03 3.52 2.02
N PHE A 172 12.33 4.47 2.91
CA PHE A 172 12.17 4.32 4.36
C PHE A 172 10.85 4.95 4.78
N LEU A 173 9.94 4.11 5.29
CA LEU A 173 8.56 4.47 5.55
C LEU A 173 8.25 4.35 7.05
N PRO A 174 8.02 5.48 7.75
CA PRO A 174 7.51 5.44 9.11
C PRO A 174 6.01 5.12 9.10
N ASN A 175 5.64 4.11 9.87
CA ASN A 175 4.26 3.71 10.12
C ASN A 175 3.81 4.11 11.53
N GLN A 176 2.54 3.89 11.82
CA GLN A 176 2.00 4.03 13.18
C GLN A 176 2.70 3.09 14.17
N ALA A 177 2.55 3.37 15.46
CA ALA A 177 3.11 2.56 16.56
C ALA A 177 4.64 2.36 16.52
N ASN A 178 5.38 3.28 15.90
CA ASN A 178 6.85 3.22 15.78
C ASN A 178 7.34 1.96 15.03
N VAL A 179 6.59 1.59 13.99
CA VAL A 179 7.00 0.61 12.99
C VAL A 179 7.73 1.35 11.87
N ILE A 180 8.95 0.94 11.53
CA ILE A 180 9.71 1.51 10.40
C ILE A 180 9.94 0.39 9.38
N GLN A 181 9.63 0.66 8.12
CA GLN A 181 9.84 -0.30 7.04
C GLN A 181 10.81 0.28 6.01
N ALA A 182 11.65 -0.57 5.41
CA ALA A 182 12.36 -0.26 4.20
C ALA A 182 11.83 -1.11 3.05
N VAL A 183 11.52 -0.45 1.94
CA VAL A 183 10.88 -1.06 0.77
C VAL A 183 11.66 -0.69 -0.48
N ASP A 184 11.82 -1.61 -1.42
CA ASP A 184 12.34 -1.30 -2.75
C ASP A 184 11.34 -0.43 -3.51
N GLY A 185 11.74 0.79 -3.86
CA GLY A 185 10.87 1.77 -4.53
C GLY A 185 10.49 1.39 -5.96
N LYS A 186 11.18 0.43 -6.58
CA LYS A 186 10.88 -0.02 -7.94
C LYS A 186 9.65 -0.92 -7.99
N ASP A 187 9.51 -1.85 -7.05
CA ASP A 187 8.48 -2.89 -7.11
C ASP A 187 7.65 -3.07 -5.82
N GLY A 188 8.01 -2.36 -4.74
CA GLY A 188 7.29 -2.45 -3.47
C GLY A 188 7.73 -3.62 -2.59
N THR A 189 8.85 -4.28 -2.89
CA THR A 189 9.35 -5.40 -2.08
C THR A 189 9.82 -4.93 -0.70
N LEU A 190 9.25 -5.49 0.36
CA LEU A 190 9.73 -5.25 1.74
C LEU A 190 11.13 -5.85 1.93
N LEU A 191 12.08 -5.00 2.34
CA LEU A 191 13.46 -5.38 2.61
C LEU A 191 13.63 -5.75 4.08
N TRP A 192 13.19 -4.88 4.97
CA TRP A 192 13.20 -5.10 6.41
C TRP A 192 12.12 -4.27 7.11
N GLU A 193 11.78 -4.68 8.31
CA GLU A 193 10.88 -3.97 9.21
C GLU A 193 11.42 -3.97 10.63
N TYR A 194 11.39 -2.80 11.26
CA TYR A 194 11.62 -2.62 12.69
C TYR A 194 10.30 -2.34 13.40
N ARG A 195 10.07 -2.99 14.54
CA ARG A 195 8.96 -2.70 15.45
C ARG A 195 9.49 -2.37 16.84
N ARG A 196 9.16 -1.19 17.36
CA ARG A 196 9.43 -0.81 18.76
C ARG A 196 8.59 -1.66 19.72
N GLN A 197 9.22 -2.20 20.76
CA GLN A 197 8.54 -2.87 21.87
C GLN A 197 8.36 -1.91 23.05
N PHE A 198 7.13 -1.59 23.43
CA PHE A 198 6.89 -0.77 24.63
C PHE A 198 6.93 -1.65 25.87
N ALA A 199 7.44 -1.11 26.98
CA ALA A 199 7.29 -1.77 28.27
C ALA A 199 5.80 -1.79 28.64
N GLU A 200 5.34 -2.92 29.16
CA GLU A 200 4.01 -3.05 29.77
C GLU A 200 3.90 -2.28 31.10
#